data_AF-A0A8J2TBI7-F1
#
_entry.id   AF-A0A8J2TBI7-F1
#
_cell.length_a   1.000
_cell.length_b   1.000
_cell.length_c   1.000
_cell.angle_alpha   90.00
_cell.angle_beta   90.00
_cell.angle_gamma   90.00
#
_symmetry.space_group_name_H-M   'P 1'
#
loop_
_entity.id
_entity.type
_entity.pdbx_description
1 polymer ?
#
loop_
_entity_poly.entity_id
_entity_poly.type
_entity_poly.pdbx_seq_one_letter_code
_entity_poly.pdbx_strand_id
1 'polypeptide(L)'
;MQLLTLLICFLFSVVTAGSLENLQIGITKQVPHCNERAFPGDVVDVHYTGYFRDNNKQFDSSYSRGKPISFTLGSGQVIYGWDQGLIGTCVGEERKIQIPSKFAYGENGIPGVIPPNADMVFDVKLVSVTR
;
A
#
# COMPACT_ATOMS: atom_id res chain seq x y z
N MET A 1 40.45 -36.48 -25.28
CA MET A 1 39.91 -35.23 -25.85
C MET A 1 38.73 -34.81 -24.99
N GLN A 2 38.92 -33.72 -24.24
CA GLN A 2 37.95 -33.16 -23.29
C GLN A 2 36.67 -32.73 -24.00
N LEU A 3 35.50 -33.08 -23.45
CA LEU A 3 34.25 -32.39 -23.80
C LEU A 3 33.45 -32.08 -22.53
N LEU A 4 33.92 -31.01 -21.88
CA LEU A 4 33.18 -29.95 -21.21
C LEU A 4 31.78 -30.31 -20.64
N THR A 5 31.73 -30.54 -19.33
CA THR A 5 30.52 -30.46 -18.50
C THR A 5 29.96 -29.03 -18.57
N LEU A 6 28.83 -28.83 -19.24
CA LEU A 6 28.05 -27.59 -19.15
C LEU A 6 27.35 -27.55 -17.79
N LEU A 7 28.09 -27.09 -16.78
CA LEU A 7 27.53 -26.62 -15.52
C LEU A 7 26.87 -25.26 -15.78
N ILE A 8 25.65 -25.26 -16.32
CA ILE A 8 24.81 -24.05 -16.32
C ILE A 8 24.38 -23.88 -14.88
N CYS A 9 25.21 -23.18 -14.10
CA CYS A 9 24.79 -22.55 -12.86
C CYS A 9 23.69 -21.57 -13.23
N PHE A 10 22.44 -22.04 -13.18
CA PHE A 10 21.28 -21.20 -13.03
C PHE A 10 21.52 -20.42 -11.73
N LEU A 11 22.02 -19.20 -11.88
CA LEU A 11 22.03 -18.20 -10.82
C LEU A 11 20.56 -17.93 -10.50
N PHE A 12 19.97 -18.77 -9.67
CA PHE A 12 18.84 -18.37 -8.84
C PHE A 12 19.38 -17.20 -8.02
N SER A 13 19.19 -16.00 -8.57
CA SER A 13 19.32 -14.78 -7.81
C SER A 13 18.29 -14.94 -6.70
N VAL A 14 18.78 -15.27 -5.50
CA VAL A 14 17.99 -15.19 -4.29
C VAL A 14 17.47 -13.77 -4.27
N VAL A 15 16.18 -13.60 -4.58
CA VAL A 15 15.50 -12.33 -4.38
C VAL A 15 15.42 -12.19 -2.87
N THR A 16 16.48 -11.63 -2.28
CA THR A 16 16.44 -11.18 -0.91
C THR A 16 15.33 -10.15 -0.85
N ALA A 17 14.27 -10.43 -0.11
CA ALA A 17 13.22 -9.46 0.17
C ALA A 17 13.87 -8.26 0.87
N GLY A 18 14.28 -7.27 0.09
CA GLY A 18 14.98 -6.09 0.60
C GLY A 18 14.12 -5.32 1.59
N SER A 19 14.76 -4.61 2.51
CA SER A 19 14.11 -3.68 3.42
C SER A 19 13.30 -2.63 2.64
N LEU A 20 12.07 -2.35 3.06
CA LEU A 20 11.26 -1.30 2.46
C LEU A 20 11.62 0.04 3.10
N GLU A 21 12.55 0.76 2.49
CA GLU A 21 13.05 2.03 3.07
C GLU A 21 12.13 3.23 2.79
N ASN A 22 11.42 3.21 1.66
CA ASN A 22 10.61 4.33 1.18
C ASN A 22 9.20 3.86 0.84
N LEU A 23 8.26 4.81 0.88
CA LEU A 23 6.89 4.59 0.39
C LEU A 23 6.94 4.22 -1.09
N GLN A 24 6.28 3.13 -1.47
CA GLN A 24 6.15 2.74 -2.88
C GLN A 24 4.68 2.75 -3.26
N ILE A 25 4.34 3.46 -4.33
CA ILE A 25 2.97 3.62 -4.81
C ILE A 25 2.91 3.07 -6.22
N GLY A 26 2.11 2.04 -6.44
CA GLY A 26 1.82 1.49 -7.76
C GLY A 26 0.34 1.66 -8.10
N ILE A 27 0.02 2.10 -9.31
CA ILE A 27 -1.37 2.10 -9.79
C ILE A 27 -1.68 0.70 -10.30
N THR A 28 -2.67 0.04 -9.70
CA THR A 28 -3.13 -1.30 -10.09
C THR A 28 -4.30 -1.25 -11.06
N LYS A 29 -5.07 -0.16 -11.03
CA LYS A 29 -6.13 0.12 -12.00
C LYS A 29 -6.20 1.61 -12.30
N GLN A 30 -5.87 1.96 -13.53
CA GLN A 30 -6.02 3.33 -14.03
C GLN A 30 -7.47 3.63 -14.43
N VAL A 31 -7.83 4.90 -14.39
CA VAL A 31 -9.09 5.41 -14.93
C VAL A 31 -8.79 6.19 -16.22
N PRO A 32 -9.38 5.83 -17.37
CA PRO A 32 -9.06 6.47 -18.66
C PRO A 32 -9.34 7.98 -18.69
N HIS A 33 -10.38 8.41 -17.98
CA HIS A 33 -10.79 9.81 -17.87
C HIS A 33 -10.94 10.19 -16.41
N CYS A 34 -10.06 11.08 -15.96
CA CYS A 34 -10.01 11.51 -14.58
C CYS A 34 -10.69 12.86 -14.41
N ASN A 35 -11.97 12.84 -14.05
CA ASN A 35 -12.76 14.05 -13.82
C ASN A 35 -12.52 14.66 -12.43
N GLU A 36 -12.25 13.80 -11.45
CA GLU A 36 -12.10 14.18 -10.05
C GLU A 36 -10.83 13.54 -9.48
N ARG A 37 -9.96 14.38 -8.90
CA ARG A 37 -8.75 13.99 -8.18
C ARG A 37 -8.83 14.42 -6.73
N ALA A 38 -8.28 13.58 -5.87
CA ALA A 38 -8.08 13.87 -4.46
C ALA A 38 -6.82 14.72 -4.23
N PHE A 39 -6.96 15.80 -3.48
CA PHE A 39 -5.89 16.67 -3.01
C PHE A 39 -5.99 16.92 -1.50
N PRO A 40 -4.90 17.40 -0.86
CA PRO A 40 -4.93 17.74 0.54
C PRO A 40 -6.08 18.71 0.89
N GLY A 41 -6.83 18.40 1.95
CA GLY A 41 -8.02 19.14 2.37
C GLY A 41 -9.34 18.54 1.88
N ASP A 42 -9.33 17.76 0.80
CA ASP A 42 -10.53 17.05 0.36
C ASP A 42 -10.93 15.97 1.38
N VAL A 43 -12.24 15.76 1.57
CA VAL A 43 -12.77 14.57 2.24
C VAL A 43 -12.86 13.45 1.21
N VAL A 44 -12.25 12.31 1.50
CA VAL A 44 -12.19 11.16 0.58
C VAL A 44 -12.82 9.93 1.20
N ASP A 45 -13.57 9.17 0.39
CA ASP A 45 -14.00 7.83 0.75
C ASP A 45 -13.12 6.80 0.06
N VAL A 46 -12.57 5.86 0.82
CA VAL A 46 -11.61 4.87 0.32
C VAL A 46 -12.01 3.46 0.73
N HIS A 47 -12.11 2.57 -0.25
CA HIS A 47 -12.11 1.14 0.01
C HIS A 47 -10.66 0.64 0.07
N TYR A 48 -10.40 -0.30 0.97
CA TYR A 48 -9.09 -0.89 1.14
C TYR A 48 -9.12 -2.32 1.67
N THR A 49 -8.00 -3.01 1.47
CA THR A 49 -7.56 -4.18 2.25
C THR A 49 -6.08 -4.01 2.62
N GLY A 50 -5.74 -4.26 3.89
CA GLY A 50 -4.40 -4.14 4.44
C GLY A 50 -3.79 -5.50 4.78
N TYR A 51 -2.52 -5.68 4.42
CA TYR A 51 -1.75 -6.91 4.58
C TYR A 51 -0.39 -6.62 5.23
N PHE A 52 0.09 -7.56 6.06
CA PHE A 52 1.49 -7.52 6.49
C PHE A 52 2.40 -7.91 5.32
N ARG A 53 3.46 -7.14 5.08
CA ARG A 53 4.35 -7.33 3.92
C ARG A 53 5.15 -8.64 4.00
N ASP A 54 5.49 -9.08 5.21
CA ASP A 54 6.35 -10.24 5.46
C ASP A 54 5.69 -11.57 5.05
N ASN A 55 4.38 -11.71 5.27
CA ASN A 55 3.65 -12.97 5.15
C ASN A 55 2.35 -12.86 4.35
N ASN A 56 2.02 -11.67 3.83
CA ASN A 56 0.79 -11.38 3.09
C ASN A 56 -0.51 -11.68 3.87
N LYS A 57 -0.45 -11.81 5.19
CA LYS A 57 -1.65 -12.01 6.02
C LYS A 57 -2.43 -10.70 6.06
N GLN A 58 -3.69 -10.77 5.66
CA GLN A 58 -4.64 -9.67 5.83
C GLN A 58 -4.86 -9.38 7.32
N PHE A 59 -4.79 -8.11 7.71
CA PHE A 59 -5.13 -7.68 9.07
C PHE A 59 -6.40 -6.85 9.13
N ASP A 60 -6.79 -6.18 8.05
CA ASP A 60 -8.03 -5.39 8.00
C ASP A 60 -8.54 -5.22 6.55
N SER A 61 -9.85 -5.01 6.40
CA SER A 61 -10.48 -4.68 5.13
C SER A 61 -11.79 -3.94 5.33
N SER A 62 -11.95 -2.82 4.62
CA SER A 62 -13.23 -2.08 4.55
C SER A 62 -14.38 -2.92 3.99
N TYR A 63 -14.08 -3.90 3.12
CA TYR A 63 -15.09 -4.73 2.47
C TYR A 63 -15.81 -5.64 3.47
N SER A 64 -15.13 -6.06 4.54
CA SER A 64 -15.76 -6.86 5.61
C SER A 64 -16.87 -6.08 6.34
N ARG A 65 -16.80 -4.74 6.34
CA ARG A 65 -17.79 -3.83 6.92
C ARG A 65 -18.81 -3.33 5.89
N GLY A 66 -18.63 -3.65 4.61
CA GLY A 66 -19.51 -3.22 3.53
C GLY A 66 -19.51 -1.72 3.24
N LYS A 67 -18.59 -0.93 3.81
CA LYS A 67 -18.52 0.52 3.61
C LYS A 67 -17.07 1.04 3.57
N PRO A 68 -16.77 2.08 2.77
CA PRO A 68 -15.46 2.72 2.77
C PRO A 68 -15.19 3.44 4.10
N ILE A 69 -13.92 3.79 4.31
CA ILE A 69 -13.52 4.74 5.36
C ILE A 69 -13.51 6.15 4.77
N SER A 70 -13.94 7.13 5.57
CA SER A 70 -13.96 8.55 5.21
C SER A 70 -13.00 9.34 6.08
N PHE A 71 -12.18 10.20 5.48
CA PHE A 71 -11.23 11.06 6.20
C PHE A 71 -10.82 12.26 5.34
N THR A 72 -10.27 13.29 5.97
CA THR A 72 -9.69 14.46 5.28
C THR A 72 -8.27 14.14 4.84
N LEU A 73 -8.02 14.14 3.53
CA LEU A 73 -6.73 13.78 2.97
C LEU A 73 -5.64 14.80 3.36
N GLY A 74 -4.49 14.31 3.82
CA GLY A 74 -3.33 15.15 4.16
C GLY A 74 -3.45 15.84 5.52
N SER A 75 -4.43 15.46 6.33
CA SER A 75 -4.68 16.07 7.65
C SER A 75 -4.01 15.34 8.83
N GLY A 76 -3.37 14.19 8.59
CA GLY A 76 -2.82 13.33 9.64
C GLY A 76 -3.87 12.49 10.38
N GLN A 77 -5.10 12.37 9.86
CA GLN A 77 -6.15 11.51 10.42
C GLN A 77 -5.89 10.01 10.21
N VAL A 78 -5.08 9.67 9.22
CA VAL A 78 -4.66 8.31 8.88
C VAL A 78 -3.13 8.21 8.91
N ILE A 79 -2.60 7.00 8.74
CA ILE A 79 -1.15 6.80 8.67
C ILE A 79 -0.52 7.63 7.54
N TYR A 80 0.70 8.11 7.76
CA TYR A 80 1.39 9.01 6.82
C TYR A 80 1.47 8.44 5.39
N GLY A 81 1.70 7.13 5.25
CA GLY A 81 1.74 6.47 3.95
C GLY A 81 0.43 6.56 3.16
N TRP A 82 -0.73 6.64 3.83
CA TRP A 82 -2.02 6.90 3.18
C TRP A 82 -2.16 8.35 2.75
N ASP A 83 -1.83 9.28 3.65
CA ASP A 83 -1.88 10.72 3.37
C ASP A 83 -1.04 11.08 2.13
N GLN A 84 0.13 10.47 1.98
CA GLN A 84 0.97 10.66 0.79
C GLN A 84 0.53 9.79 -0.39
N GLY A 85 0.16 8.54 -0.14
CA GLY A 85 -0.13 7.54 -1.16
C GLY A 85 -1.37 7.82 -2.00
N LEU A 86 -2.29 8.63 -1.48
CA LEU A 86 -3.57 8.94 -2.12
C LEU A 86 -3.61 10.31 -2.83
N ILE A 87 -2.59 11.15 -2.69
CA ILE A 87 -2.52 12.44 -3.39
C ILE A 87 -2.56 12.20 -4.91
N GLY A 88 -3.39 12.97 -5.59
CA GLY A 88 -3.56 12.93 -7.05
C GLY A 88 -4.26 11.68 -7.57
N THR A 89 -4.81 10.83 -6.71
CA THR A 89 -5.59 9.66 -7.12
C THR A 89 -6.90 10.10 -7.77
N CYS A 90 -7.26 9.47 -8.89
CA CYS A 90 -8.52 9.70 -9.56
C CYS A 90 -9.65 8.89 -8.91
N VAL A 91 -10.86 9.43 -8.84
CA VAL A 91 -12.03 8.65 -8.38
C VAL A 91 -12.19 7.41 -9.26
N GLY A 92 -12.27 6.24 -8.63
CA GLY A 92 -12.32 4.93 -9.28
C GLY A 92 -10.97 4.26 -9.54
N GLU A 93 -9.85 4.97 -9.37
CA GLU A 93 -8.49 4.42 -9.48
C GLU A 93 -8.19 3.50 -8.30
N GLU A 94 -7.42 2.45 -8.57
CA GLU A 94 -6.93 1.52 -7.55
C GLU A 94 -5.40 1.58 -7.48
N ARG A 95 -4.86 1.57 -6.27
CA ARG A 95 -3.42 1.61 -5.99
C ARG A 95 -3.03 0.48 -5.05
N LYS A 96 -1.80 -0.02 -5.23
CA LYS A 96 -1.07 -0.81 -4.24
C LYS A 96 -0.02 0.08 -3.62
N ILE A 97 -0.12 0.30 -2.31
CA ILE A 97 0.78 1.16 -1.54
C ILE A 97 1.55 0.28 -0.56
N GLN A 98 2.87 0.20 -0.72
CA GLN A 98 3.76 -0.46 0.24
C GLN A 98 4.32 0.60 1.19
N ILE A 99 4.06 0.43 2.47
CA ILE A 99 4.31 1.42 3.52
C ILE A 99 5.34 0.85 4.51
N PRO A 100 6.56 1.42 4.56
CA PRO A 100 7.50 1.18 5.65
C PRO A 100 6.86 1.43 7.00
N SER A 101 7.22 0.66 8.03
CA SER A 101 6.68 0.84 9.38
C SER A 101 6.76 2.29 9.90
N LYS A 102 7.86 3.02 9.62
CA LYS A 102 8.06 4.45 9.98
C LYS A 102 7.03 5.42 9.37
N PHE A 103 6.34 5.01 8.30
CA PHE A 103 5.25 5.75 7.67
C PHE A 103 3.86 5.16 8.00
N ALA A 104 3.83 4.18 8.90
CA ALA A 104 2.65 3.51 9.43
C ALA A 104 2.61 3.61 10.97
N TYR A 105 2.73 2.48 11.68
CA TYR A 105 2.60 2.39 13.14
C TYR A 105 3.94 2.36 13.89
N GLY A 106 5.07 2.44 13.18
CA GLY A 106 6.42 2.54 13.73
C GLY A 106 6.81 1.41 14.68
N GLU A 107 7.73 1.71 15.58
CA GLU A 107 8.24 0.79 16.61
C GLU A 107 7.18 0.38 17.64
N ASN A 108 6.12 1.18 17.80
CA ASN A 108 5.09 0.90 18.80
C ASN A 108 4.07 -0.12 18.30
N GLY A 109 3.75 -0.12 17.01
CA GLY A 109 2.64 -0.91 16.48
C GLY A 109 1.30 -0.55 17.15
N ILE A 110 0.40 -1.53 17.20
CA ILE A 110 -0.83 -1.52 17.99
C ILE A 110 -0.88 -2.82 18.78
N PRO A 111 -0.76 -2.81 20.12
CA PRO A 111 -0.78 -4.02 20.93
C PRO A 111 -1.95 -4.96 20.60
N GLY A 112 -1.63 -6.21 20.29
CA GLY A 112 -2.62 -7.25 19.95
C GLY A 112 -3.18 -7.19 18.52
N VAL A 113 -2.85 -6.17 17.72
CA VAL A 113 -3.37 -5.99 16.35
C VAL A 113 -2.24 -5.87 15.33
N ILE A 114 -1.35 -4.89 15.51
CA ILE A 114 -0.24 -4.58 14.59
C ILE A 114 1.08 -4.75 15.35
N PRO A 115 1.98 -5.65 14.93
CA PRO A 115 3.30 -5.77 15.56
C PRO A 115 4.14 -4.50 15.44
N PRO A 116 5.05 -4.23 16.40
CA PRO A 116 6.16 -3.31 16.23
C PRO A 116 6.88 -3.47 14.89
N ASN A 117 7.25 -2.36 14.26
CA ASN A 117 8.05 -2.32 13.03
C ASN A 117 7.47 -3.10 11.83
N ALA A 118 6.15 -3.33 11.82
CA ALA A 118 5.49 -4.01 10.72
C ALA A 118 5.41 -3.14 9.47
N ASP A 119 6.05 -3.58 8.39
CA ASP A 119 5.81 -3.06 7.04
C ASP A 119 4.46 -3.57 6.51
N MET A 120 3.78 -2.73 5.74
CA MET A 120 2.42 -2.99 5.28
C MET A 120 2.28 -2.86 3.78
N VAL A 121 1.31 -3.58 3.23
CA VAL A 121 0.83 -3.40 1.86
C VAL A 121 -0.66 -3.11 1.93
N PHE A 122 -1.09 -2.06 1.23
CA PHE A 122 -2.49 -1.72 1.10
C PHE A 122 -2.89 -1.75 -0.36
N ASP A 123 -3.96 -2.47 -0.65
CA ASP A 123 -4.71 -2.29 -1.89
C ASP A 123 -5.84 -1.31 -1.58
N VAL A 124 -5.87 -0.17 -2.28
CA VAL A 124 -6.82 0.93 -2.04
C VAL A 124 -7.57 1.26 -3.32
N LYS A 125 -8.79 1.74 -3.17
CA LYS A 125 -9.65 2.27 -4.23
C LYS A 125 -10.27 3.58 -3.76
N LEU A 126 -10.04 4.66 -4.50
CA LEU A 126 -10.72 5.93 -4.24
C LEU A 126 -12.17 5.83 -4.72
N VAL A 127 -13.13 6.05 -3.83
CA VAL A 127 -14.56 5.92 -4.09
C VAL A 127 -15.19 7.27 -4.40
N SER A 128 -14.84 8.31 -3.64
CA SER A 128 -15.41 9.66 -3.79
C SER A 128 -14.43 10.73 -3.31
N VAL A 129 -14.66 11.97 -3.74
CA VAL A 129 -14.01 13.18 -3.27
C VAL A 129 -15.09 14.21 -2.97
N THR A 130 -15.04 14.84 -1.79
CA THR A 130 -15.92 15.94 -1.37
C THR A 130 -15.05 17.12 -0.93
N ARG A 131 -15.42 18.34 -1.33
CA ARG A 131 -14.66 19.57 -1.07
C ARG A 131 -15.43 20.55 -0.21
#